data_AF-M5RL66-F1
#
_entry.id   AF-M5RL66-F1
#
_cell.length_a   1.000
_cell.length_b   1.000
_cell.length_c   1.000
_cell.angle_alpha   90.00
_cell.angle_beta   90.00
_cell.angle_gamma   90.00
#
_symmetry.space_group_name_H-M   'P 1'
#
loop_
_entity.id
_entity.type
_entity.pdbx_description
1 polymer ?
#
loop_
_entity_poly.entity_id
_entity_poly.type
_entity_poly.pdbx_seq_one_letter_code
_entity_poly.pdbx_strand_id
1 'polypeptide(L)'
;MFRRRSVEKSVPPANDSSRKRRDDTDHSINDKSLSEPNENHVIFLRRKYAFDRCLGSVLLVLTAPLMLVLFVLVKLTSPGPGFYRQTRVGLNGKTFEIIKLRSMVKNAEKPGQAVWCVKHDSRVTWLGKILRKLHLDELPQLWNVAAGEMSLVGPRPERPEICESLAEQIELYYDRNKVKPGVTGLAQVNLPPDETIDDVRRKQILDLRYIEEANWWLDMRMITATAMRMVGVKGEVVMKMMGLCRRDLLRERLDSTDCFDGVCFDGGDDSHWSASKADRELVYAATSRRMLPSPRPTPPP
;
A
#
# COMPACT_ATOMS: atom_id res chain seq x y z
N MET A 1 -70.83 -54.34 -3.73
CA MET A 1 -71.09 -53.28 -4.74
C MET A 1 -71.34 -51.96 -4.02
N PHE A 2 -70.65 -50.89 -4.45
CA PHE A 2 -70.93 -49.44 -4.28
C PHE A 2 -71.16 -48.88 -2.86
N ARG A 3 -70.18 -48.26 -2.18
CA ARG A 3 -69.34 -47.04 -2.41
C ARG A 3 -69.96 -45.78 -1.77
N ARG A 4 -69.27 -45.34 -0.73
CA ARG A 4 -69.47 -44.26 0.25
C ARG A 4 -69.70 -42.86 -0.37
N ARG A 5 -70.55 -42.04 0.26
CA ARG A 5 -70.46 -40.57 0.26
C ARG A 5 -70.11 -40.09 1.67
N SER A 6 -69.06 -39.26 1.73
CA SER A 6 -68.46 -38.74 2.95
C SER A 6 -69.36 -37.75 3.66
N VAL A 7 -69.29 -37.83 5.00
CA VAL A 7 -69.90 -36.94 5.98
C VAL A 7 -68.86 -35.91 6.36
N GLU A 8 -69.19 -34.62 6.34
CA GLU A 8 -68.47 -33.64 7.16
C GLU A 8 -69.46 -32.61 7.74
N LYS A 9 -69.41 -32.52 9.07
CA LYS A 9 -70.34 -31.78 9.94
C LYS A 9 -69.82 -30.37 10.20
N SER A 10 -70.76 -29.45 10.39
CA SER A 10 -70.61 -28.08 10.87
C SER A 10 -70.43 -27.97 12.40
N VAL A 11 -70.13 -26.74 12.88
CA VAL A 11 -70.29 -26.12 14.24
C VAL A 11 -68.95 -25.82 14.98
N PRO A 12 -68.75 -24.71 15.75
CA PRO A 12 -68.81 -23.26 15.47
C PRO A 12 -67.51 -22.54 16.05
N PRO A 13 -67.43 -21.19 16.30
CA PRO A 13 -66.14 -20.48 16.41
C PRO A 13 -65.57 -20.39 17.84
N ALA A 14 -64.24 -20.35 17.95
CA ALA A 14 -63.52 -20.02 19.19
C ALA A 14 -62.77 -18.70 19.05
N ASN A 15 -63.07 -17.78 19.98
CA ASN A 15 -62.33 -16.58 20.31
C ASN A 15 -60.86 -16.91 20.64
N ASP A 16 -59.91 -16.21 20.03
CA ASP A 16 -58.67 -15.86 20.73
C ASP A 16 -58.21 -14.46 20.32
N SER A 17 -58.40 -13.55 21.27
CA SER A 17 -57.95 -12.19 21.30
C SER A 17 -56.52 -12.13 21.83
N SER A 18 -55.49 -12.26 21.00
CA SER A 18 -54.13 -11.78 21.33
C SER A 18 -53.11 -11.88 20.19
N ARG A 19 -53.16 -10.98 19.20
CA ARG A 19 -51.93 -10.34 18.65
C ARG A 19 -52.27 -9.17 17.74
N LYS A 20 -52.25 -8.00 18.35
CA LYS A 20 -52.42 -6.69 17.75
C LYS A 20 -51.05 -6.20 17.25
N ARG A 21 -51.02 -5.71 16.00
CA ARG A 21 -50.04 -4.81 15.36
C ARG A 21 -48.59 -5.28 15.21
N ARG A 22 -48.17 -5.28 13.94
CA ARG A 22 -46.88 -4.79 13.41
C ARG A 22 -47.10 -4.73 11.89
N ASP A 23 -47.90 -3.77 11.45
CA ASP A 23 -47.44 -2.47 10.92
C ASP A 23 -46.36 -2.66 9.86
N ASP A 24 -46.83 -2.57 8.62
CA ASP A 24 -46.09 -2.19 7.43
C ASP A 24 -45.12 -1.05 7.79
N THR A 25 -43.84 -1.39 7.94
CA THR A 25 -42.77 -0.41 7.91
C THR A 25 -41.86 -0.80 6.77
N ASP A 26 -42.12 -0.13 5.66
CA ASP A 26 -41.20 0.20 4.59
C ASP A 26 -39.85 0.64 5.19
N HIS A 27 -39.02 -0.34 5.56
CA HIS A 27 -37.59 -0.12 5.67
C HIS A 27 -37.06 -0.10 4.25
N SER A 28 -37.26 1.07 3.63
CA SER A 28 -36.24 1.69 2.80
C SER A 28 -34.91 1.56 3.54
N ILE A 29 -34.23 0.44 3.27
CA ILE A 29 -32.80 0.31 3.50
C ILE A 29 -32.24 1.45 2.69
N ASN A 30 -31.84 2.48 3.42
CA ASN A 30 -31.15 3.65 2.94
C ASN A 30 -29.98 3.12 2.11
N ASP A 31 -30.17 3.09 0.79
CA ASP A 31 -29.16 2.79 -0.24
C ASP A 31 -28.17 3.96 -0.32
N LYS A 32 -27.74 4.43 0.86
CA LYS A 32 -26.72 5.44 1.02
C LYS A 32 -25.39 4.73 0.89
N SER A 33 -24.80 4.98 -0.26
CA SER A 33 -23.37 4.94 -0.56
C SER A 33 -22.84 3.59 -1.04
N LEU A 34 -23.08 3.30 -2.32
CA LEU A 34 -21.92 3.14 -3.19
C LEU A 34 -21.03 4.36 -2.92
N SER A 35 -19.96 4.15 -2.16
CA SER A 35 -19.14 5.17 -1.54
C SER A 35 -18.42 6.00 -2.60
N GLU A 36 -19.11 7.01 -3.10
CA GLU A 36 -18.55 8.10 -3.90
C GLU A 36 -17.26 8.58 -3.22
N PRO A 37 -16.13 8.68 -3.96
CA PRO A 37 -14.87 9.12 -3.38
C PRO A 37 -15.06 10.49 -2.76
N ASN A 38 -14.67 10.64 -1.48
CA ASN A 38 -14.78 11.89 -0.73
C ASN A 38 -14.19 13.05 -1.56
N GLU A 39 -15.04 13.97 -2.02
CA GLU A 39 -14.63 15.06 -2.92
C GLU A 39 -13.45 15.86 -2.37
N ASN A 40 -13.42 16.07 -1.05
CA ASN A 40 -12.31 16.75 -0.37
C ASN A 40 -10.99 16.02 -0.53
N HIS A 41 -11.02 14.68 -0.52
CA HIS A 41 -9.85 13.84 -0.70
C HIS A 41 -9.31 13.91 -2.13
N VAL A 42 -10.20 13.91 -3.13
CA VAL A 42 -9.83 14.07 -4.55
C VAL A 42 -9.23 15.46 -4.80
N ILE A 43 -9.85 16.51 -4.26
CA ILE A 43 -9.35 17.89 -4.35
C ILE A 43 -7.97 17.99 -3.67
N PHE A 44 -7.82 17.39 -2.50
CA PHE A 44 -6.54 17.31 -1.80
C PHE A 44 -5.46 16.66 -2.67
N LEU A 45 -5.69 15.46 -3.20
CA LEU A 45 -4.73 14.75 -4.03
C LEU A 45 -4.33 15.56 -5.27
N ARG A 46 -5.29 16.22 -5.93
CA ARG A 46 -5.02 17.08 -7.08
C ARG A 46 -4.10 18.26 -6.72
N ARG A 47 -4.37 18.94 -5.60
CA ARG A 47 -3.56 20.06 -5.11
C ARG A 47 -2.17 19.57 -4.68
N LYS A 48 -2.11 18.45 -3.96
CA LYS A 48 -0.87 17.76 -3.58
C LYS A 48 -0.01 17.47 -4.80
N TYR A 49 -0.56 16.87 -5.86
CA TYR A 49 0.24 16.52 -7.04
C TYR A 49 0.79 17.74 -7.79
N ALA A 50 0.05 18.86 -7.81
CA ALA A 50 0.57 20.11 -8.35
C ALA A 50 1.72 20.66 -7.48
N PHE A 51 1.54 20.66 -6.15
CA PHE A 51 2.56 21.09 -5.20
C PHE A 51 3.82 20.22 -5.27
N ASP A 52 3.67 18.90 -5.25
CA ASP A 52 4.77 17.94 -5.31
C ASP A 52 5.55 18.07 -6.62
N ARG A 53 4.87 18.36 -7.74
CA ARG A 53 5.56 18.64 -9.01
C ARG A 53 6.40 19.92 -8.92
N CYS A 54 5.86 21.00 -8.37
CA CYS A 54 6.61 22.25 -8.17
C CYS A 54 7.81 22.04 -7.24
N LEU A 55 7.58 21.46 -6.06
CA LEU A 55 8.61 21.20 -5.07
C LEU A 55 9.65 20.22 -5.58
N GLY A 56 9.23 19.13 -6.24
CA GLY A 56 10.12 18.16 -6.88
C GLY A 56 10.99 18.79 -7.97
N SER A 57 10.44 19.73 -8.75
CA SER A 57 11.21 20.47 -9.77
C SER A 57 12.26 21.39 -9.12
N VAL A 58 11.91 22.08 -8.03
CA VAL A 58 12.87 22.90 -7.27
C VAL A 58 13.98 22.02 -6.68
N LEU A 59 13.62 20.91 -6.02
CA LEU A 59 14.58 19.97 -5.45
C LEU A 59 15.47 19.34 -6.52
N LEU A 60 14.92 19.03 -7.70
CA LEU A 60 15.69 18.50 -8.83
C LEU A 60 16.80 19.46 -9.25
N VAL A 61 16.49 20.76 -9.38
CA VAL A 61 17.49 21.79 -9.74
C VAL A 61 18.53 21.96 -8.63
N LEU A 62 18.10 22.04 -7.37
CA LEU A 62 19.00 22.21 -6.22
C LEU A 62 19.94 21.01 -6.04
N THR A 63 19.46 19.80 -6.30
CA THR A 63 20.25 18.57 -6.16
C THR A 63 21.03 18.20 -7.42
N ALA A 64 20.82 18.89 -8.55
CA ALA A 64 21.49 18.61 -9.82
C ALA A 64 23.03 18.62 -9.73
N PRO A 65 23.69 19.59 -9.05
CA PRO A 65 25.15 19.57 -8.91
C PRO A 65 25.65 18.33 -8.15
N LEU A 66 24.96 17.95 -7.08
CA LEU A 66 25.26 16.74 -6.32
C LEU A 66 25.06 15.48 -7.18
N MET A 67 23.94 15.38 -7.90
CA MET A 67 23.67 14.26 -8.80
C MET A 67 24.74 14.13 -9.89
N LEU A 68 25.26 15.24 -10.42
CA LEU A 68 26.35 15.22 -11.39
C LEU A 68 27.63 14.64 -10.78
N VAL A 69 28.01 15.06 -9.58
CA VAL A 69 29.17 14.50 -8.86
C VAL A 69 28.99 13.00 -8.60
N LEU A 70 27.82 12.59 -8.10
CA LEU A 70 27.54 11.18 -7.84
C LEU A 70 27.55 10.35 -9.14
N PHE A 71 27.02 10.89 -10.23
CA PHE A 71 27.05 10.24 -11.55
C PHE A 71 28.48 10.01 -12.02
N VAL A 72 29.35 11.02 -11.91
CA VAL A 72 30.77 10.89 -12.27
C VAL A 72 31.45 9.84 -11.40
N LEU A 73 31.24 9.85 -10.08
CA LEU A 73 31.80 8.86 -9.16
C LEU A 73 31.36 7.43 -9.52
N VAL A 74 30.08 7.23 -9.85
CA VAL A 74 29.56 5.92 -10.28
C VAL A 74 30.24 5.44 -11.57
N LYS A 75 30.49 6.34 -12.54
CA LYS A 75 31.18 5.99 -13.79
C LYS A 75 32.67 5.70 -13.59
N LEU A 76 33.32 6.39 -12.67
CA LEU A 76 34.73 6.16 -12.34
C LEU A 76 34.94 4.86 -11.56
N THR A 77 33.98 4.48 -10.73
CA THR A 77 34.08 3.29 -9.86
C THR A 77 33.47 2.02 -10.45
N SER A 78 32.66 2.12 -11.52
CA SER A 78 32.05 0.95 -12.15
C SER A 78 31.85 1.12 -13.66
N PRO A 79 32.09 0.07 -14.47
CA PRO A 79 31.88 0.13 -15.91
C PRO A 79 30.38 0.10 -16.25
N GLY A 80 29.91 1.02 -17.09
CA GLY A 80 28.53 1.06 -17.59
C GLY A 80 27.88 2.45 -17.54
N PRO A 81 26.56 2.55 -17.80
CA PRO A 81 25.84 3.82 -17.69
C PRO A 81 25.63 4.20 -16.22
N GLY A 82 25.85 5.48 -15.87
CA GLY A 82 25.73 5.96 -14.48
C GLY A 82 24.29 5.97 -13.95
N PHE A 83 23.31 6.06 -14.83
CA PHE A 83 21.90 5.87 -14.50
C PHE A 83 21.43 4.44 -14.78
N TYR A 84 20.45 4.02 -14.00
CA TYR A 84 19.69 2.81 -14.16
C TYR A 84 18.21 3.17 -14.31
N ARG A 85 17.53 2.51 -15.25
CA ARG A 85 16.10 2.68 -15.51
C ARG A 85 15.38 1.37 -15.33
N GLN A 86 14.16 1.43 -14.81
CA GLN A 86 13.35 0.24 -14.59
C GLN A 86 11.86 0.57 -14.70
N THR A 87 11.11 -0.29 -15.40
CA THR A 87 9.66 -0.17 -15.51
C THR A 87 9.00 -0.47 -14.17
N ARG A 88 8.04 0.36 -13.78
CA ARG A 88 7.26 0.21 -12.55
C ARG A 88 5.78 0.52 -12.80
N VAL A 89 4.92 -0.03 -11.95
CA VAL A 89 3.47 0.24 -11.97
C VAL A 89 3.18 1.51 -11.17
N GLY A 90 2.51 2.47 -11.82
CA GLY A 90 2.14 3.77 -11.26
C GLY A 90 0.64 3.92 -11.04
N LEU A 91 0.16 5.16 -11.18
CA LEU A 91 -1.24 5.53 -10.96
C LEU A 91 -2.18 4.76 -11.91
N ASN A 92 -3.22 4.16 -11.35
CA ASN A 92 -4.23 3.37 -12.06
C ASN A 92 -3.62 2.26 -12.92
N GLY A 93 -2.53 1.64 -12.44
CA GLY A 93 -1.86 0.54 -13.13
C GLY A 93 -0.98 0.97 -14.32
N LYS A 94 -0.94 2.26 -14.68
CA LYS A 94 -0.12 2.75 -15.80
C LYS A 94 1.37 2.58 -15.48
N THR A 95 2.11 1.99 -16.39
CA THR A 95 3.55 1.78 -16.22
C THR A 95 4.35 3.05 -16.57
N PHE A 96 5.50 3.21 -15.92
CA PHE A 96 6.46 4.29 -16.19
C PHE A 96 7.88 3.84 -15.84
N GLU A 97 8.90 4.55 -16.33
CA GLU A 97 10.30 4.23 -16.03
C GLU A 97 10.81 5.06 -14.84
N ILE A 98 11.19 4.40 -13.75
CA ILE A 98 11.92 5.09 -12.67
C ILE A 98 13.38 5.31 -13.05
N ILE A 99 13.95 6.43 -12.61
CA ILE A 99 15.38 6.75 -12.81
C ILE A 99 16.10 6.66 -11.46
N LYS A 100 17.23 5.95 -11.43
CA LYS A 100 18.13 5.85 -10.27
C LYS A 100 19.58 5.97 -10.67
N LEU A 101 20.45 6.29 -9.72
CA LEU A 101 21.89 6.07 -9.92
C LEU A 101 22.19 4.57 -9.82
N ARG A 102 23.13 4.10 -10.63
CA ARG A 102 23.58 2.72 -10.57
C ARG A 102 24.31 2.46 -9.26
N SER A 103 23.73 1.62 -8.42
CA SER A 103 24.33 1.14 -7.17
C SER A 103 24.75 -0.34 -7.23
N MET A 104 24.45 -1.04 -8.34
CA MET A 104 24.78 -2.46 -8.55
C MET A 104 25.67 -2.65 -9.79
N VAL A 105 26.45 -3.74 -9.80
CA VAL A 105 27.32 -4.12 -10.91
C VAL A 105 26.52 -4.32 -12.20
N LYS A 106 27.19 -4.11 -13.34
CA LYS A 106 26.63 -4.39 -14.67
C LYS A 106 26.28 -5.89 -14.73
N ASN A 107 25.03 -6.21 -15.14
CA ASN A 107 24.47 -7.57 -15.17
C ASN A 107 24.14 -8.18 -13.79
N ALA A 108 23.75 -7.35 -12.82
CA ALA A 108 23.23 -7.84 -11.55
C ALA A 108 22.02 -8.79 -11.69
N GLU A 109 21.18 -8.60 -12.70
CA GLU A 109 20.04 -9.48 -12.98
C GLU A 109 20.35 -10.32 -14.24
N LYS A 110 20.06 -11.63 -14.20
CA LYS A 110 19.98 -12.44 -15.43
C LYS A 110 18.81 -11.91 -16.27
N PRO A 111 18.91 -11.85 -17.61
CA PRO A 111 17.81 -11.42 -18.45
C PRO A 111 16.52 -12.19 -18.09
N GLY A 112 15.44 -11.46 -17.78
CA GLY A 112 14.13 -12.04 -17.52
C GLY A 112 13.84 -12.52 -16.09
N GLN A 113 14.75 -12.38 -15.12
CA GLN A 113 14.46 -12.71 -13.72
C GLN A 113 14.43 -11.46 -12.83
N ALA A 114 13.21 -11.03 -12.49
CA ALA A 114 12.98 -10.06 -11.43
C ALA A 114 13.25 -10.73 -10.08
N VAL A 115 14.38 -10.43 -9.44
CA VAL A 115 14.72 -10.98 -8.12
C VAL A 115 14.74 -9.85 -7.10
N TRP A 116 14.15 -10.08 -5.92
CA TRP A 116 14.26 -9.14 -4.80
C TRP A 116 15.74 -8.94 -4.38
N CYS A 117 16.05 -7.73 -3.91
CA CYS A 117 17.39 -7.45 -3.37
C CYS A 117 17.50 -8.06 -1.97
N VAL A 118 18.43 -9.00 -1.80
CA VAL A 118 18.73 -9.59 -0.49
C VAL A 118 19.68 -8.68 0.30
N LYS A 119 19.62 -8.73 1.64
CA LYS A 119 20.57 -8.03 2.51
C LYS A 119 22.01 -8.51 2.25
N HIS A 120 22.96 -7.58 2.11
CA HIS A 120 24.37 -7.85 1.74
C HIS A 120 24.60 -8.46 0.35
N ASP A 121 23.78 -8.08 -0.62
CA ASP A 121 23.93 -8.51 -2.00
C ASP A 121 25.33 -8.19 -2.59
N SER A 122 26.03 -9.24 -3.02
CA SER A 122 27.37 -9.18 -3.62
C SER A 122 27.40 -8.36 -4.92
N ARG A 123 26.24 -8.14 -5.53
CA ARG A 123 26.06 -7.33 -6.73
C ARG A 123 26.12 -5.82 -6.44
N VAL A 124 26.15 -5.39 -5.18
CA VAL A 124 26.19 -3.96 -4.80
C VAL A 124 27.64 -3.48 -4.73
N THR A 125 27.96 -2.41 -5.48
CA THR A 125 29.30 -1.83 -5.45
C THR A 125 29.59 -1.17 -4.09
N TRP A 126 30.86 -0.99 -3.72
CA TRP A 126 31.20 -0.34 -2.45
C TRP A 126 30.60 1.08 -2.34
N LEU A 127 30.66 1.86 -3.44
CA LEU A 127 30.01 3.16 -3.53
C LEU A 127 28.49 3.00 -3.51
N GLY A 128 27.95 1.99 -4.19
CA GLY A 128 26.54 1.64 -4.16
C GLY A 128 26.01 1.37 -2.75
N LYS A 129 26.81 0.77 -1.85
CA LYS A 129 26.43 0.59 -0.44
C LYS A 129 26.22 1.93 0.25
N ILE A 130 27.08 2.92 0.00
CA ILE A 130 26.96 4.28 0.54
C ILE A 130 25.73 4.97 -0.05
N LEU A 131 25.56 4.91 -1.38
CA LEU A 131 24.42 5.52 -2.07
C LEU A 131 23.08 4.98 -1.53
N ARG A 132 22.95 3.65 -1.39
CA ARG A 132 21.74 3.01 -0.87
C ARG A 132 21.51 3.31 0.61
N LYS A 133 22.56 3.35 1.42
CA LYS A 133 22.46 3.68 2.86
C LYS A 133 21.95 5.11 3.09
N LEU A 134 22.37 6.04 2.24
CA LEU A 134 21.96 7.45 2.31
C LEU A 134 20.78 7.79 1.40
N HIS A 135 20.19 6.80 0.71
CA HIS A 135 19.14 6.98 -0.30
C HIS A 135 19.50 7.95 -1.44
N LEU A 136 20.80 8.19 -1.66
CA LEU A 136 21.30 9.09 -2.70
C LEU A 136 21.09 8.51 -4.10
N ASP A 137 20.98 7.18 -4.22
CA ASP A 137 20.68 6.53 -5.50
C ASP A 137 19.26 6.81 -6.01
N GLU A 138 18.37 7.28 -5.14
CA GLU A 138 16.97 7.59 -5.47
C GLU A 138 16.75 9.06 -5.83
N LEU A 139 17.75 9.93 -5.66
CA LEU A 139 17.64 11.36 -6.04
C LEU A 139 17.17 11.59 -7.49
N PRO A 140 17.60 10.81 -8.50
CA PRO A 140 17.11 10.99 -9.87
C PRO A 140 15.60 10.76 -10.04
N GLN A 141 14.92 10.12 -9.08
CA GLN A 141 13.45 9.98 -9.09
C GLN A 141 12.73 11.33 -8.94
N LEU A 142 13.41 12.39 -8.50
CA LEU A 142 12.89 13.76 -8.55
C LEU A 142 12.51 14.18 -9.98
N TRP A 143 13.17 13.61 -10.99
CA TRP A 143 12.76 13.76 -12.39
C TRP A 143 11.36 13.19 -12.64
N ASN A 144 11.06 11.99 -12.12
CA ASN A 144 9.74 11.36 -12.24
C ASN A 144 8.67 12.15 -11.49
N VAL A 145 9.03 12.81 -10.37
CA VAL A 145 8.13 13.73 -9.65
C VAL A 145 7.87 15.00 -10.48
N ALA A 146 8.90 15.59 -11.09
CA ALA A 146 8.76 16.75 -11.97
C ALA A 146 7.93 16.42 -13.24
N ALA A 147 8.14 15.25 -13.85
CA ALA A 147 7.30 14.72 -14.92
C ALA A 147 5.86 14.43 -14.44
N GLY A 148 5.69 14.22 -13.13
CA GLY A 148 4.43 13.93 -12.45
C GLY A 148 3.93 12.51 -12.67
N GLU A 149 4.83 11.58 -12.94
CA GLU A 149 4.61 10.14 -12.86
C GLU A 149 4.59 9.69 -11.38
N MET A 150 5.39 10.37 -10.55
CA MET A 150 5.50 10.15 -9.11
C MET A 150 5.03 11.36 -8.30
N SER A 151 4.86 11.13 -7.01
CA SER A 151 4.59 12.07 -5.93
C SER A 151 5.78 12.04 -4.95
N LEU A 152 5.96 13.07 -4.12
CA LEU A 152 7.03 13.03 -3.10
C LEU A 152 6.71 11.95 -2.05
N VAL A 153 5.46 11.94 -1.60
CA VAL A 153 4.93 10.97 -0.63
C VAL A 153 3.86 10.10 -1.28
N GLY A 154 3.95 8.78 -1.11
CA GLY A 154 3.04 7.79 -1.67
C GLY A 154 3.53 6.35 -1.51
N PRO A 155 2.72 5.35 -1.87
CA PRO A 155 3.14 3.95 -1.91
C PRO A 155 4.34 3.75 -2.84
N ARG A 156 5.28 2.87 -2.47
CA ARG A 156 6.47 2.63 -3.29
C ARG A 156 6.10 1.87 -4.57
N PRO A 157 6.50 2.33 -5.77
CA PRO A 157 6.12 1.65 -7.01
C PRO A 157 6.83 0.30 -7.14
N GLU A 158 6.10 -0.74 -7.56
CA GLU A 158 6.63 -2.10 -7.71
C GLU A 158 6.76 -2.49 -9.19
N ARG A 159 7.59 -3.51 -9.47
CA ARG A 159 7.79 -4.04 -10.83
C ARG A 159 6.52 -4.71 -11.34
N PRO A 160 6.14 -4.55 -12.62
CA PRO A 160 4.96 -5.24 -13.18
C PRO A 160 5.00 -6.75 -12.96
N GLU A 161 6.15 -7.38 -13.20
CA GLU A 161 6.31 -8.84 -13.09
C GLU A 161 6.11 -9.33 -11.63
N ILE A 162 6.45 -8.49 -10.66
CA ILE A 162 6.27 -8.77 -9.23
C ILE A 162 4.82 -8.45 -8.83
N CYS A 163 4.22 -7.39 -9.35
CA CYS A 163 2.82 -7.04 -9.08
C CYS A 163 1.86 -8.15 -9.49
N GLU A 164 2.09 -8.80 -10.64
CA GLU A 164 1.26 -9.91 -11.12
C GLU A 164 1.26 -11.08 -10.14
N SER A 165 2.46 -11.56 -9.75
CA SER A 165 2.59 -12.65 -8.78
C SER A 165 2.06 -12.31 -7.38
N LEU A 166 2.14 -11.04 -6.96
CA LEU A 166 1.61 -10.59 -5.68
C LEU A 166 0.10 -10.42 -5.69
N ALA A 167 -0.49 -9.98 -6.80
CA ALA A 167 -1.93 -9.81 -6.93
C ALA A 167 -2.69 -11.14 -6.94
N GLU A 168 -2.01 -12.25 -7.23
CA GLU A 168 -2.56 -13.61 -7.07
C GLU A 168 -2.63 -14.05 -5.60
N GLN A 169 -1.77 -13.50 -4.74
CA GLN A 169 -1.58 -13.94 -3.35
C GLN A 169 -2.13 -12.96 -2.31
N ILE A 170 -2.35 -11.71 -2.72
CA ILE A 170 -2.80 -10.61 -1.87
C ILE A 170 -4.04 -10.00 -2.53
N GLU A 171 -5.17 -10.14 -1.86
CA GLU A 171 -6.42 -9.54 -2.31
C GLU A 171 -6.29 -8.01 -2.37
N LEU A 172 -6.90 -7.40 -3.39
CA LEU A 172 -6.90 -5.93 -3.58
C LEU A 172 -5.50 -5.30 -3.63
N TYR A 173 -4.49 -6.06 -4.06
CA TYR A 173 -3.12 -5.57 -4.15
C TYR A 173 -3.00 -4.25 -4.95
N TYR A 174 -3.75 -4.12 -6.05
CA TYR A 174 -3.76 -2.95 -6.91
C TYR A 174 -4.42 -1.70 -6.32
N ASP A 175 -5.08 -1.79 -5.16
CA ASP A 175 -5.68 -0.60 -4.51
C ASP A 175 -4.61 0.43 -4.12
N ARG A 176 -3.38 -0.02 -3.86
CA ARG A 176 -2.21 0.86 -3.64
C ARG A 176 -1.90 1.75 -4.85
N ASN A 177 -2.31 1.35 -6.05
CA ASN A 177 -2.09 2.07 -7.29
C ASN A 177 -3.17 3.12 -7.60
N LYS A 178 -4.18 3.30 -6.73
CA LYS A 178 -5.21 4.35 -6.88
C LYS A 178 -4.67 5.77 -6.69
N VAL A 179 -3.48 5.91 -6.12
CA VAL A 179 -2.74 7.18 -5.98
C VAL A 179 -1.40 7.11 -6.70
N LYS A 180 -0.80 8.27 -6.96
CA LYS A 180 0.56 8.32 -7.51
C LYS A 180 1.55 7.66 -6.53
N PRO A 181 2.48 6.84 -7.04
CA PRO A 181 3.55 6.29 -6.22
C PRO A 181 4.45 7.39 -5.65
N GLY A 182 5.07 7.10 -4.50
CA GLY A 182 5.93 8.03 -3.77
C GLY A 182 7.42 7.73 -3.91
N VAL A 183 8.24 8.78 -3.76
CA VAL A 183 9.68 8.62 -3.47
C VAL A 183 9.86 8.05 -2.05
N THR A 184 9.11 8.62 -1.10
CA THR A 184 8.96 8.10 0.27
C THR A 184 7.51 7.73 0.56
N GLY A 185 7.28 6.91 1.59
CA GLY A 185 5.98 6.32 1.87
C GLY A 185 5.91 5.75 3.28
N LEU A 186 4.69 5.65 3.82
CA LEU A 186 4.47 5.25 5.21
C LEU A 186 5.07 3.88 5.52
N ALA A 187 4.91 2.93 4.59
CA ALA A 187 5.52 1.60 4.69
C ALA A 187 7.05 1.67 4.65
N GLN A 188 7.64 2.45 3.73
CA GLN A 188 9.11 2.61 3.62
C GLN A 188 9.74 3.18 4.91
N VAL A 189 8.99 4.00 5.64
CA VAL A 189 9.48 4.56 6.90
C VAL A 189 9.37 3.55 8.06
N ASN A 190 8.29 2.76 8.10
CA ASN A 190 7.98 1.87 9.22
C ASN A 190 8.54 0.45 9.11
N LEU A 191 8.80 -0.06 7.91
CA LEU A 191 9.15 -1.46 7.68
C LEU A 191 10.59 -1.63 7.14
N PRO A 192 11.25 -2.74 7.47
CA PRO A 192 12.46 -3.17 6.77
C PRO A 192 12.16 -3.59 5.32
N PRO A 193 13.19 -3.82 4.49
CA PRO A 193 13.01 -4.36 3.14
C PRO A 193 12.26 -5.71 3.15
N ASP A 194 11.46 -5.94 2.11
CA ASP A 194 10.62 -7.14 1.98
C ASP A 194 11.47 -8.39 1.65
N GLU A 195 11.29 -9.48 2.41
CA GLU A 195 11.94 -10.79 2.18
C GLU A 195 10.91 -11.91 1.98
N THR A 196 9.70 -11.75 2.53
CA THR A 196 8.61 -12.73 2.55
C THR A 196 7.30 -12.12 2.04
N ILE A 197 6.32 -12.96 1.70
CA ILE A 197 4.97 -12.50 1.31
C ILE A 197 4.29 -11.75 2.47
N ASP A 198 4.55 -12.14 3.72
CA ASP A 198 3.99 -11.46 4.89
C ASP A 198 4.55 -10.06 5.09
N ASP A 199 5.81 -9.81 4.70
CA ASP A 199 6.36 -8.45 4.63
C ASP A 199 5.56 -7.59 3.65
N VAL A 200 5.25 -8.14 2.49
CA VAL A 200 4.47 -7.45 1.47
C VAL A 200 3.05 -7.19 1.94
N ARG A 201 2.41 -8.11 2.68
CA ARG A 201 1.10 -7.89 3.29
C ARG A 201 1.15 -6.74 4.30
N ARG A 202 2.15 -6.71 5.18
CA ARG A 202 2.36 -5.61 6.14
C ARG A 202 2.57 -4.27 5.43
N LYS A 203 3.36 -4.27 4.37
CA LYS A 203 3.59 -3.09 3.51
C LYS A 203 2.30 -2.62 2.86
N GLN A 204 1.50 -3.53 2.32
CA GLN A 204 0.21 -3.21 1.72
C GLN A 204 -0.72 -2.54 2.73
N ILE A 205 -0.81 -3.05 3.96
CA ILE A 205 -1.63 -2.46 5.03
C ILE A 205 -1.25 -1.00 5.28
N LEU A 206 0.05 -0.71 5.40
CA LEU A 206 0.53 0.64 5.63
C LEU A 206 0.36 1.56 4.41
N ASP A 207 0.53 1.03 3.20
CA ASP A 207 0.30 1.78 1.96
C ASP A 207 -1.17 2.17 1.81
N LEU A 208 -2.11 1.23 2.04
CA LEU A 208 -3.55 1.51 2.03
C LEU A 208 -3.93 2.50 3.14
N ARG A 209 -3.35 2.35 4.34
CA ARG A 209 -3.61 3.28 5.43
C ARG A 209 -3.17 4.70 5.10
N TYR A 210 -2.01 4.85 4.45
CA TYR A 210 -1.56 6.14 3.98
C TYR A 210 -2.57 6.75 3.01
N ILE A 211 -3.10 5.98 2.06
CA ILE A 211 -4.10 6.47 1.09
C ILE A 211 -5.35 6.97 1.82
N GLU A 212 -5.84 6.24 2.82
CA GLU A 212 -7.02 6.64 3.60
C GLU A 212 -6.80 7.93 4.39
N GLU A 213 -5.63 8.05 5.05
CA GLU A 213 -5.32 9.16 5.96
C GLU A 213 -4.63 10.34 5.25
N ALA A 214 -4.38 10.26 3.94
CA ALA A 214 -3.53 11.21 3.24
C ALA A 214 -4.02 12.65 3.44
N ASN A 215 -3.14 13.48 4.02
CA ASN A 215 -3.37 14.89 4.28
C ASN A 215 -2.04 15.64 4.32
N TRP A 216 -2.09 16.98 4.24
CA TRP A 216 -0.90 17.83 4.21
C TRP A 216 0.03 17.65 5.42
N TRP A 217 -0.55 17.41 6.60
CA TRP A 217 0.22 17.24 7.83
C TRP A 217 0.98 15.92 7.84
N LEU A 218 0.35 14.83 7.40
CA LEU A 218 1.01 13.54 7.26
C LEU A 218 2.15 13.61 6.25
N ASP A 219 1.93 14.23 5.08
CA ASP A 219 2.95 14.41 4.06
C ASP A 219 4.14 15.21 4.56
N MET A 220 3.90 16.33 5.24
CA MET A 220 4.96 17.17 5.81
C MET A 220 5.80 16.37 6.82
N ARG A 221 5.16 15.55 7.66
CA ARG A 221 5.85 14.68 8.62
C ARG A 221 6.69 13.63 7.91
N MET A 222 6.17 13.03 6.84
CA MET A 222 6.88 12.03 6.03
C MET A 222 8.11 12.61 5.31
N ILE A 223 7.97 13.78 4.70
CA ILE A 223 9.07 14.49 4.03
C ILE A 223 10.16 14.84 5.05
N THR A 224 9.77 15.44 6.18
CA THR A 224 10.70 15.84 7.25
C THR A 224 11.41 14.61 7.84
N ALA A 225 10.68 13.53 8.08
CA ALA A 225 11.27 12.28 8.58
C ALA A 225 12.30 11.70 7.61
N THR A 226 12.01 11.76 6.31
CA THR A 226 12.92 11.28 5.27
C THR A 226 14.17 12.16 5.20
N ALA A 227 14.03 13.48 5.25
CA ALA A 227 15.15 14.41 5.28
C ALA A 227 16.04 14.19 6.52
N MET A 228 15.45 14.00 7.70
CA MET A 228 16.19 13.71 8.94
C MET A 228 16.96 12.38 8.88
N ARG A 229 16.38 11.35 8.26
CA ARG A 229 17.10 10.09 8.02
C ARG A 229 18.28 10.26 7.08
N MET A 230 18.14 11.08 6.03
CA MET A 230 19.22 11.35 5.07
C MET A 230 20.41 12.07 5.73
N VAL A 231 20.18 12.96 6.70
CA VAL A 231 21.27 13.62 7.46
C VAL A 231 21.83 12.76 8.62
N GLY A 232 21.36 11.53 8.77
CA GLY A 232 21.95 10.54 9.69
C GLY A 232 21.24 10.37 11.04
N VAL A 233 20.06 10.97 11.24
CA VAL A 233 19.28 10.74 12.46
C VAL A 233 18.71 9.31 12.45
N LYS A 234 18.84 8.60 13.59
CA LYS A 234 18.33 7.23 13.75
C LYS A 234 16.82 7.18 13.44
N GLY A 235 16.43 6.26 12.56
CA GLY A 235 15.06 6.18 12.04
C GLY A 235 13.99 5.99 13.09
N GLU A 236 14.29 5.30 14.20
CA GLU A 236 13.37 5.10 15.33
C GLU A 236 13.05 6.41 16.06
N VAL A 237 14.08 7.22 16.30
CA VAL A 237 13.95 8.54 16.96
C VAL A 237 13.08 9.44 16.10
N VAL A 238 13.37 9.48 14.80
CA VAL A 238 12.58 10.25 13.83
C VAL A 238 11.11 9.81 13.82
N MET A 239 10.84 8.50 13.76
CA MET A 239 9.46 8.01 13.74
C MET A 239 8.69 8.33 15.02
N LYS A 240 9.35 8.24 16.18
CA LYS A 240 8.73 8.58 17.46
C LYS A 240 8.44 10.08 17.55
N MET A 241 9.42 10.91 17.21
CA MET A 241 9.29 12.37 17.22
C MET A 241 8.22 12.86 16.24
N MET A 242 8.20 12.28 15.05
CA MET A 242 7.24 12.61 14.00
C MET A 242 5.94 11.83 14.14
N GLY A 243 5.71 11.04 15.20
CA GLY A 243 4.52 10.20 15.45
C GLY A 243 4.05 9.36 14.24
N LEU A 244 5.00 8.87 13.45
CA LEU A 244 4.76 8.06 12.25
C LEU A 244 4.74 6.56 12.53
N CYS A 245 5.01 6.17 13.78
CA CYS A 245 4.94 4.79 14.22
C CYS A 245 3.50 4.26 14.03
N ARG A 246 3.37 3.12 13.35
CA ARG A 246 2.09 2.44 13.08
C ARG A 246 2.16 0.95 13.44
N ARG A 247 2.88 0.61 14.51
CA ARG A 247 3.08 -0.78 14.97
C ARG A 247 1.79 -1.42 15.47
N ASP A 248 0.91 -0.62 16.03
CA ASP A 248 -0.45 -0.96 16.46
C ASP A 248 -1.29 -1.53 15.30
N LEU A 249 -1.27 -0.88 14.14
CA LEU A 249 -2.02 -1.33 12.95
C LEU A 249 -1.55 -2.69 12.42
N LEU A 250 -0.25 -2.99 12.60
CA LEU A 250 0.31 -4.28 12.20
C LEU A 250 -0.08 -5.37 13.19
N ARG A 251 -0.13 -5.07 14.49
CA ARG A 251 -0.52 -6.05 15.53
C ARG A 251 -2.01 -6.41 15.41
N GLU A 252 -2.89 -5.40 15.41
CA GLU A 252 -4.34 -5.61 15.33
C GLU A 252 -4.76 -6.39 14.06
N ARG A 253 -4.12 -6.09 12.92
CA ARG A 253 -4.49 -6.71 11.65
C ARG A 253 -3.87 -8.09 11.46
N LEU A 254 -2.65 -8.35 11.95
CA LEU A 254 -2.05 -9.69 11.86
C LEU A 254 -2.68 -10.66 12.85
N ASP A 255 -3.02 -10.21 14.07
CA ASP A 255 -3.74 -11.02 15.06
C ASP A 255 -5.14 -11.41 14.55
N SER A 256 -5.74 -10.61 13.67
CA SER A 256 -7.03 -10.92 13.02
C SER A 256 -6.93 -11.93 11.86
N THR A 257 -5.73 -12.19 11.33
CA THR A 257 -5.52 -13.04 10.13
C THR A 257 -4.94 -14.42 10.36
N ASP A 258 -4.47 -14.82 11.54
CA ASP A 258 -4.46 -16.21 12.01
C ASP A 258 -3.65 -16.37 13.32
N CYS A 259 -4.20 -17.14 14.27
CA CYS A 259 -3.39 -18.08 15.05
C CYS A 259 -2.69 -19.02 14.07
N PHE A 260 -1.44 -18.76 13.69
CA PHE A 260 -0.61 -19.73 12.97
C PHE A 260 0.86 -19.55 13.36
N ASP A 261 1.36 -20.57 14.06
CA ASP A 261 2.74 -20.99 14.29
C ASP A 261 3.86 -19.94 14.29
N GLY A 262 4.26 -19.55 15.50
CA GLY A 262 5.68 -19.67 15.86
C GLY A 262 6.59 -18.47 15.66
N VAL A 263 6.08 -17.23 15.67
CA VAL A 263 6.93 -16.05 15.90
C VAL A 263 6.60 -15.44 17.25
N CYS A 264 7.27 -15.95 18.28
CA CYS A 264 7.28 -15.36 19.62
C CYS A 264 7.82 -13.93 19.52
N PHE A 265 6.98 -12.94 19.82
CA PHE A 265 7.46 -11.65 20.32
C PHE A 265 7.48 -11.75 21.84
N ASP A 266 8.66 -11.65 22.44
CA ASP A 266 8.82 -11.64 23.89
C ASP A 266 7.90 -10.58 24.54
N GLY A 267 7.04 -11.08 25.43
CA GLY A 267 6.64 -10.38 26.66
C GLY A 267 5.22 -9.83 26.73
N GLY A 268 4.30 -10.63 27.28
CA GLY A 268 3.17 -10.17 28.09
C GLY A 268 1.83 -10.85 27.77
N ASP A 269 1.40 -11.77 28.66
CA ASP A 269 0.05 -12.29 28.94
C ASP A 269 -1.12 -11.60 28.19
N ASP A 270 -2.14 -12.28 27.64
CA ASP A 270 -2.98 -13.27 28.30
C ASP A 270 -3.96 -13.97 27.33
N SER A 271 -4.53 -15.05 27.82
CA SER A 271 -5.44 -16.03 27.20
C SER A 271 -6.76 -15.55 26.57
N HIS A 272 -7.27 -16.42 25.67
CA HIS A 272 -8.63 -16.55 25.11
C HIS A 272 -9.06 -15.59 23.97
N TRP A 273 -9.26 -16.15 22.77
CA TRP A 273 -10.53 -16.08 22.02
C TRP A 273 -10.47 -16.85 20.69
N SER A 274 -11.52 -17.60 20.33
CA SER A 274 -11.68 -18.25 19.02
C SER A 274 -12.79 -17.55 18.23
N ALA A 275 -12.47 -17.02 17.04
CA ALA A 275 -13.44 -16.40 16.13
C ALA A 275 -13.60 -17.22 14.84
N SER A 276 -14.83 -17.26 14.32
CA SER A 276 -15.25 -18.18 13.25
C SER A 276 -14.98 -17.60 11.85
N LYS A 277 -15.00 -18.48 10.84
CA LYS A 277 -14.67 -18.17 9.43
C LYS A 277 -15.49 -17.02 8.80
N ALA A 278 -16.68 -16.72 9.32
CA ALA A 278 -17.52 -15.62 8.84
C ALA A 278 -17.03 -14.22 9.29
N ASP A 279 -16.30 -14.15 10.41
CA ASP A 279 -15.71 -12.89 10.89
C ASP A 279 -14.51 -12.47 10.01
N ARG A 280 -13.88 -13.44 9.34
CA ARG A 280 -12.71 -13.24 8.46
C ARG A 280 -13.03 -12.47 7.17
N GLU A 281 -14.24 -12.62 6.62
CA GLU A 281 -14.64 -11.92 5.38
C GLU A 281 -15.17 -10.50 5.64
N LEU A 282 -15.72 -10.22 6.83
CA LEU A 282 -16.26 -8.90 7.19
C LEU A 282 -15.15 -7.86 7.43
N VAL A 283 -13.99 -8.29 7.94
CA VAL A 283 -12.87 -7.40 8.31
C VAL A 283 -12.12 -6.85 7.08
N TYR A 284 -11.93 -7.65 6.03
CA TYR A 284 -11.40 -7.18 4.75
C TYR A 284 -12.40 -6.27 4.03
N ALA A 285 -13.68 -6.65 4.03
CA ALA A 285 -14.72 -5.86 3.37
C ALA A 285 -14.95 -4.49 4.04
N ALA A 286 -14.75 -4.34 5.35
CA ALA A 286 -14.96 -3.06 6.05
C ALA A 286 -13.97 -1.95 5.63
N THR A 287 -12.77 -2.32 5.17
CA THR A 287 -11.74 -1.37 4.73
C THR A 287 -11.91 -1.04 3.24
N SER A 288 -12.27 -2.04 2.44
CA SER A 288 -12.42 -1.93 0.98
C SER A 288 -13.79 -1.40 0.52
N ARG A 289 -14.82 -1.42 1.38
CA ARG A 289 -16.16 -0.89 1.08
C ARG A 289 -16.21 0.63 0.81
N ARG A 290 -15.11 1.36 1.00
CA ARG A 290 -14.98 2.79 0.63
C ARG A 290 -14.28 3.05 -0.70
N MET A 291 -13.80 2.02 -1.40
CA MET A 291 -13.15 2.18 -2.69
C MET A 291 -13.59 1.11 -3.66
N LEU A 292 -14.13 1.53 -4.80
CA LEU A 292 -14.50 0.64 -5.90
C LEU A 292 -13.33 -0.28 -6.30
N PRO A 293 -13.58 -1.56 -6.63
CA PRO A 293 -12.55 -2.47 -7.10
C PRO A 293 -11.90 -1.92 -8.38
N SER A 294 -10.56 -1.88 -8.42
CA SER A 294 -9.83 -1.43 -9.61
C SER A 294 -9.82 -2.52 -10.69
N PRO A 295 -10.03 -2.18 -11.98
CA PRO A 295 -9.78 -3.12 -13.07
C PRO A 295 -8.29 -3.49 -13.09
N ARG A 296 -7.98 -4.77 -13.34
CA ARG A 296 -6.59 -5.23 -13.55
C ARG A 296 -5.99 -4.44 -14.72
N PRO A 297 -4.72 -4.01 -14.66
CA PRO A 297 -4.06 -3.42 -15.81
C PRO A 297 -4.10 -4.43 -16.97
N THR A 298 -4.57 -3.97 -18.14
CA THR A 298 -4.48 -4.77 -19.37
C THR A 298 -3.00 -4.91 -19.75
N PRO A 299 -2.52 -6.12 -20.10
CA PRO A 299 -1.15 -6.27 -20.60
C PRO A 299 -0.96 -5.36 -21.83
N PRO A 300 0.26 -4.82 -22.04
CA PRO A 300 0.55 -4.05 -23.24
C PRO A 300 0.33 -4.91 -24.49
N PRO A 301 -0.06 -4.29 -25.63
CA PRO A 301 -0.26 -5.00 -26.90
C PRO A 301 1.05 -5.60 -27.45
#